data_AF-A0A1Z5HY22-F1
#
_entry.id   AF-A0A1Z5HY22-F1
#
_cell.length_a   1.000
_cell.length_b   1.000
_cell.length_c   1.000
_cell.angle_alpha   90.00
_cell.angle_beta   90.00
_cell.angle_gamma   90.00
#
_symmetry.space_group_name_H-M   'P 1'
#
loop_
_entity.id
_entity.type
_entity.pdbx_description
1 polymer ?
#
loop_
_entity_poly.entity_id
_entity_poly.type
_entity_poly.pdbx_seq_one_letter_code
_entity_poly.pdbx_strand_id
1 'polypeptide(L)' 'MGPKVKEFEEKMAAYVGRRFAVAVNSGTSGLHLLVRSLGIGEGDEVITTPFSFVASANCILYERA' A
#
# COMPACT_ATOMS: atom_id res chain seq x y z
N MET A 1 -4.57 7.87 -16.06
CA MET A 1 -4.84 6.41 -16.16
C MET A 1 -5.92 6.18 -17.21
N GLY A 2 -5.82 5.09 -17.98
CA GLY A 2 -6.78 4.76 -19.04
C GLY A 2 -7.93 3.86 -18.56
N PRO A 3 -8.93 3.57 -19.41
CA PRO A 3 -10.11 2.78 -19.05
C PRO A 3 -9.76 1.37 -18.53
N LYS A 4 -8.65 0.79 -19.00
CA LYS A 4 -8.18 -0.52 -18.55
C LYS A 4 -7.70 -0.56 -17.09
N VAL A 5 -7.25 0.56 -16.54
CA VAL A 5 -6.88 0.63 -15.13
C VAL A 5 -8.13 0.54 -14.25
N LYS A 6 -9.18 1.31 -14.60
CA LYS A 6 -10.45 1.27 -13.88
C LYS A 6 -11.10 -0.12 -13.94
N GLU A 7 -11.11 -0.74 -15.13
CA GLU A 7 -11.62 -2.11 -15.29
C GLU A 7 -10.84 -3.11 -14.43
N PHE A 8 -9.52 -2.95 -14.33
CA PHE A 8 -8.67 -3.79 -13.47
C PHE A 8 -8.99 -3.57 -11.99
N GLU A 9 -9.12 -2.32 -11.54
CA GLU A 9 -9.46 -1.99 -10.15
C GLU A 9 -10.84 -2.56 -9.76
N GLU A 10 -11.86 -2.42 -10.61
CA GLU A 10 -13.19 -2.97 -10.37
C GLU A 10 -13.16 -4.51 -10.24
N LYS A 11 -12.45 -5.19 -11.15
CA LYS A 11 -12.28 -6.65 -11.09
C LYS A 11 -11.50 -7.09 -9.87
N MET A 12 -10.43 -6.37 -9.51
CA MET A 12 -9.62 -6.68 -8.33
C MET A 12 -10.42 -6.50 -7.05
N ALA A 13 -11.16 -5.40 -6.91
CA ALA A 13 -12.03 -5.14 -5.76
C ALA A 13 -13.05 -6.27 -5.57
N ALA A 14 -13.71 -6.70 -6.66
CA ALA A 14 -14.62 -7.85 -6.65
C ALA A 14 -13.91 -9.16 -6.26
N TYR A 15 -12.74 -9.44 -6.86
CA TYR A 15 -11.96 -10.65 -6.61
C TYR A 15 -11.53 -10.79 -5.14
N VAL A 16 -11.09 -9.71 -4.51
CA VAL A 16 -10.66 -9.73 -3.09
C VAL A 16 -11.79 -9.46 -2.09
N GLY A 17 -13.02 -9.26 -2.56
CA GLY A 17 -14.19 -8.99 -1.72
C GLY A 17 -14.14 -7.64 -0.98
N ARG A 18 -13.64 -6.58 -1.63
CA ARG A 18 -13.53 -5.22 -1.07
C ARG A 18 -14.29 -4.21 -1.89
N ARG A 19 -14.65 -3.07 -1.27
CA ARG A 19 -15.41 -2.00 -1.93
C ARG A 19 -14.58 -1.25 -2.99
N PHE A 20 -13.28 -1.13 -2.75
CA PHE A 20 -12.36 -0.38 -3.60
C PHE A 20 -11.05 -1.14 -3.78
N ALA A 21 -10.39 -0.92 -4.90
CA ALA A 21 -9.00 -1.28 -5.16
C ALA A 21 -8.33 -0.10 -5.89
N VAL A 22 -7.03 0.08 -5.67
CA VAL A 22 -6.24 1.14 -6.31
C VAL A 22 -5.01 0.51 -6.95
N ALA A 23 -4.87 0.68 -8.26
CA ALA A 23 -3.73 0.19 -9.01
C ALA A 23 -2.52 1.10 -8.82
N VAL A 24 -1.38 0.49 -8.51
CA VAL A 24 -0.09 1.17 -8.32
C VAL A 24 0.99 0.48 -9.15
N ASN A 25 2.11 1.16 -9.39
CA ASN A 25 3.20 0.63 -10.22
C ASN A 25 4.07 -0.44 -9.54
N SER A 26 3.95 -0.64 -8.22
CA SER A 26 4.66 -1.69 -7.48
C SER A 26 4.01 -1.96 -6.12
N GLY A 27 4.33 -3.10 -5.50
CA GLY A 27 3.92 -3.40 -4.12
C GLY A 27 4.46 -2.40 -3.10
N THR A 28 5.71 -1.94 -3.27
CA THR A 28 6.33 -0.90 -2.43
C THR A 28 5.54 0.42 -2.48
N SER A 29 5.14 0.85 -3.68
CA SER A 29 4.31 2.05 -3.84
C SER A 29 2.95 1.90 -3.18
N GLY A 30 2.37 0.70 -3.22
CA GLY A 30 1.11 0.39 -2.54
C GLY A 30 1.23 0.48 -1.02
N LEU A 31 2.25 -0.15 -0.44
CA LEU A 31 2.53 -0.08 1.00
C LEU A 31 2.82 1.37 1.43
N HIS A 32 3.63 2.09 0.67
CA HIS A 32 3.96 3.49 0.97
C HIS A 32 2.73 4.41 0.90
N LEU A 33 1.87 4.23 -0.11
CA LEU A 33 0.59 4.94 -0.22
C LEU A 33 -0.31 4.66 0.99
N LEU A 34 -0.34 3.41 1.48
CA LEU A 34 -1.13 3.05 2.66
C LEU A 34 -0.61 3.77 3.91
N VAL A 35 0.69 3.73 4.20
CA VAL A 35 1.32 4.44 5.33
C VAL A 35 0.94 5.93 5.32
N ARG A 36 1.13 6.59 4.16
CA ARG A 36 0.72 7.98 3.93
C ARG A 36 -0.78 8.22 4.18
N SER A 37 -1.63 7.35 3.64
CA SER A 37 -3.09 7.52 3.73
C SER A 37 -3.64 7.32 5.14
N LEU A 38 -2.95 6.53 5.96
CA LEU A 38 -3.28 6.29 7.36
C LEU A 38 -2.74 7.40 8.29
N GLY A 39 -1.92 8.31 7.78
CA GLY A 39 -1.32 9.39 8.56
C GLY A 39 -0.21 8.92 9.50
N ILE A 40 0.36 7.74 9.27
CA ILE A 40 1.46 7.18 10.06
C ILE A 40 2.73 7.98 9.77
N GLY A 41 3.40 8.44 10.82
CA GLY A 41 4.62 9.25 10.70
C GLY A 41 5.43 9.32 11.98
N GLU A 42 6.20 10.40 12.11
CA GLU A 42 7.18 10.58 13.18
C GLU A 42 6.61 10.43 14.59
N GLY A 43 7.16 9.47 15.34
CA GLY A 43 6.73 9.12 16.69
C GLY A 43 5.73 7.96 16.77
N ASP A 44 5.20 7.48 15.65
CA ASP A 44 4.31 6.32 15.62
C ASP A 44 5.10 5.00 15.59
N GLU A 45 4.70 4.03 16.42
CA GLU A 45 5.27 2.69 16.37
C GLU A 45 4.52 1.78 15.41
N VAL A 46 5.24 1.12 14.50
CA VAL A 46 4.67 0.15 13.55
C VAL A 46 5.29 -1.22 13.72
N ILE A 47 4.47 -2.19 14.13
CA ILE A 47 4.90 -3.59 14.29
C ILE A 47 5.04 -4.26 12.91
N THR A 48 6.16 -4.94 12.68
CA THR A 48 6.45 -5.70 11.47
C THR A 48 7.21 -7.00 11.81
N THR A 49 7.68 -7.73 10.79
CA THR A 49 8.48 -8.97 10.93
C THR A 49 9.92 -8.78 10.44
N PRO A 50 10.93 -9.35 11.10
CA PRO A 50 12.30 -9.38 10.58
C PRO A 50 12.47 -10.36 9.41
N PHE A 51 11.47 -11.20 9.14
CA PHE A 51 11.47 -12.18 8.06
C PHE A 51 10.48 -11.77 6.96
N SER A 52 10.85 -10.75 6.19
CA SER A 52 10.13 -10.29 4.98
C SER A 52 11.12 -9.64 4.00
N PHE A 53 10.65 -9.30 2.81
CA PHE A 53 11.38 -8.40 1.92
C PHE A 53 11.42 -6.98 2.50
N VAL A 54 12.52 -6.26 2.27
CA VAL A 54 12.83 -4.96 2.90
C VAL A 54 11.75 -3.89 2.69
N ALA A 55 10.96 -3.98 1.62
CA ALA A 55 9.86 -3.05 1.34
C ALA A 55 8.86 -2.94 2.51
N SER A 56 8.62 -4.03 3.25
CA SER A 56 7.71 -4.03 4.41
C SER A 56 8.14 -3.07 5.52
N ALA A 57 9.45 -2.85 5.70
CA ALA A 57 9.98 -1.90 6.68
C ALA A 57 10.28 -0.53 6.05
N ASN A 58 10.83 -0.52 4.83
CA ASN A 58 11.23 0.73 4.17
C ASN A 58 10.07 1.70 3.95
N CYS A 59 8.87 1.22 3.62
CA CYS A 59 7.71 2.08 3.42
C CYS A 59 7.31 2.87 4.67
N ILE A 60 7.62 2.35 5.86
CA ILE A 60 7.41 3.02 7.17
C ILE A 60 8.51 4.08 7.36
N LEU A 61 9.77 3.68 7.15
CA LEU A 61 10.94 4.56 7.27
C LEU A 61 10.89 5.77 6.31
N TYR A 62 10.32 5.61 5.11
CA TYR A 62 10.13 6.71 4.16
C TYR A 62 9.25 7.84 4.71
N GLU A 63 8.34 7.52 5.63
CA GLU A 63 7.47 8.48 6.31
C GLU A 63 7.98 8.86 7.71
N ARG A 64 9.19 8.40 8.07
CA ARG A 64 9.85 8.65 9.36
C ARG A 64 9.06 8.15 10.57
N ALA A 65 8.16 7.20 10.37
CA ALA A 65 7.62 6.38 11.46
C ALA A 65 8.69 5.42 11.96
#